data_AF-A0A2H0SEW0-F1
#
_entry.id   AF-A0A2H0SEW0-F1
#
_cell.length_a   1.000
_cell.length_b   1.000
_cell.length_c   1.000
_cell.angle_alpha   90.00
_cell.angle_beta   90.00
_cell.angle_gamma   90.00
#
_symmetry.space_group_name_H-M   'P 1'
#
loop_
_entity.id
_entity.type
_entity.pdbx_description
1 polymer ?
#
loop_
_entity_poly.entity_id
_entity_poly.type
_entity_poly.pdbx_seq_one_letter_code
_entity_poly.pdbx_strand_id
1 'polypeptide(L)'
;MLFATCSSFAVWSIADLGSWFAFFGSGSTMFLWSLLDLVGVLMFFFAYYFLYIFIFNNKLPNWQRYIIFIGMIPVILYTLLGIHLPLYDANSCAATENELVTKYPYIIEMLFIISSILITIMGYRRSSNLVTKSKVLLSGLGVFLFLTFFFSATFVVSILAESDMSTYVYNYEIYGLFGMPILLVYLGYLIVRFNAFNIKLATAQALVFGLMALIGAQVFFVESTTNKVLVLITFVISGIGGYYLVRSVKREIKQREEIEKLAVNLE
;
A
#
# COMPACT_ATOMS: atom_id res chain seq x y z
N MET A 1 0.63 -1.84 -12.20
CA MET A 1 -0.42 -1.25 -11.36
C MET A 1 -0.26 -1.62 -9.90
N LEU A 2 -0.23 -2.90 -9.52
CA LEU A 2 0.13 -3.29 -8.15
C LEU A 2 1.46 -2.67 -7.68
N PHE A 3 2.49 -2.73 -8.53
CA PHE A 3 3.78 -2.07 -8.27
C PHE A 3 3.63 -0.55 -8.00
N ALA A 4 2.73 0.13 -8.71
CA ALA A 4 2.49 1.55 -8.51
C ALA A 4 1.83 1.81 -7.14
N THR A 5 0.85 0.98 -6.73
CA THR A 5 0.25 1.03 -5.40
C THR A 5 1.29 0.81 -4.29
N CYS A 6 2.16 -0.20 -4.43
CA CYS A 6 3.22 -0.45 -3.46
C CYS A 6 4.23 0.70 -3.41
N SER A 7 4.59 1.25 -4.58
CA SER A 7 5.56 2.35 -4.68
C SER A 7 4.99 3.63 -4.08
N SER A 8 3.72 3.96 -4.33
CA SER A 8 3.07 5.13 -3.72
C SER A 8 2.97 4.98 -2.21
N PHE A 9 2.62 3.79 -1.71
CA PHE A 9 2.60 3.52 -0.27
C PHE A 9 4.01 3.69 0.35
N ALA A 10 5.04 3.15 -0.29
CA ALA A 10 6.41 3.29 0.19
C ALA A 10 6.88 4.75 0.19
N VAL A 11 6.58 5.51 -0.87
CA VAL A 11 6.89 6.95 -0.95
C VAL A 11 6.14 7.70 0.15
N TRP A 12 4.87 7.38 0.40
CA TRP A 12 4.09 7.96 1.49
C TRP A 12 4.75 7.70 2.84
N SER A 13 5.09 6.45 3.16
CA SER A 13 5.73 6.10 4.43
C SER A 13 7.10 6.76 4.61
N ILE A 14 7.88 6.93 3.54
CA ILE A 14 9.17 7.63 3.60
C ILE A 14 8.97 9.13 3.84
N ALA A 15 8.00 9.74 3.17
CA ALA A 15 7.67 11.15 3.36
C ALA A 15 7.14 11.42 4.77
N ASP A 16 6.29 10.52 5.28
CA ASP A 16 5.71 10.59 6.63
C ASP A 16 6.80 10.48 7.68
N LEU A 17 7.66 9.46 7.58
CA LEU A 17 8.80 9.33 8.47
C LEU A 17 9.72 10.56 8.43
N GLY A 18 9.93 11.13 7.23
CA GLY A 18 10.77 12.31 7.06
C GLY A 18 10.15 13.61 7.58
N SER A 19 8.81 13.73 7.63
CA SER A 19 8.15 14.91 8.21
C SER A 19 8.37 14.97 9.73
N TRP A 20 8.39 13.82 10.41
CA TRP A 20 8.62 13.70 11.85
C TRP A 20 10.07 13.91 12.29
N PHE A 21 11.03 13.80 11.39
CA PHE A 21 12.44 14.02 11.71
C PHE A 21 12.82 15.51 11.65
N ALA A 22 12.51 16.25 12.72
CA ALA A 22 12.77 17.70 12.86
C ALA A 22 14.24 18.12 12.63
N PHE A 23 15.21 17.20 12.68
CA PHE A 23 16.62 17.52 12.40
C PHE A 23 16.86 17.94 10.93
N PHE A 24 15.95 17.62 10.01
CA PHE A 24 16.04 18.05 8.61
C PHE A 24 15.72 19.56 8.43
N GLY A 25 15.23 20.22 9.47
CA GLY A 25 14.82 21.63 9.43
C GLY A 25 13.37 21.82 8.96
N SER A 26 12.78 22.94 9.37
CA SER A 26 11.35 23.23 9.14
C SER A 26 10.95 23.23 7.67
N GLY A 27 11.81 23.71 6.77
CA GLY A 27 11.55 23.72 5.33
C GLY A 27 11.40 22.31 4.73
N SER A 28 12.26 21.37 5.14
CA SER A 28 12.17 19.98 4.69
C SER A 28 10.97 19.27 5.30
N THR A 29 10.65 19.53 6.56
CA THR A 29 9.43 19.01 7.20
C THR A 29 8.18 19.49 6.46
N MET A 30 8.04 20.80 6.21
CA MET A 30 6.88 21.34 5.49
C MET A 30 6.76 20.79 4.07
N PHE A 31 7.89 20.63 3.35
CA PHE A 31 7.88 20.05 2.01
C PHE A 31 7.43 18.59 2.01
N LEU A 32 7.96 17.75 2.91
CA LEU A 32 7.58 16.34 2.97
C LEU A 32 6.14 16.16 3.42
N TRP A 33 5.71 16.93 4.42
CA TRP A 33 4.32 16.97 4.88
C TRP A 33 3.37 17.36 3.75
N SER A 34 3.78 18.31 2.91
CA SER A 34 2.95 18.76 1.79
C SER A 34 2.66 17.71 0.73
N LEU A 35 3.58 16.74 0.60
CA LEU A 35 3.45 15.65 -0.34
C LEU A 35 2.56 14.52 0.18
N LEU A 36 2.29 14.45 1.48
CA LEU A 36 1.54 13.35 2.09
C LEU A 36 0.15 13.20 1.50
N ASP A 37 -0.61 14.29 1.42
CA ASP A 37 -1.97 14.27 0.87
C ASP A 37 -1.99 13.86 -0.60
N LEU A 38 -1.07 14.40 -1.39
CA LEU A 38 -0.98 14.09 -2.82
C LEU A 38 -0.61 12.61 -3.04
N VAL A 39 0.38 12.11 -2.32
CA VAL A 39 0.81 10.71 -2.43
C VAL A 39 -0.25 9.77 -1.87
N GLY A 40 -0.97 10.17 -0.82
CA GLY A 40 -2.14 9.47 -0.27
C GLY A 40 -3.23 9.30 -1.34
N VAL A 41 -3.69 10.39 -1.95
CA VAL A 41 -4.70 10.34 -3.02
C VAL A 41 -4.21 9.51 -4.23
N LEU A 42 -2.94 9.63 -4.62
CA LEU A 42 -2.35 8.79 -5.67
C LEU A 42 -2.38 7.30 -5.32
N MET A 43 -2.11 6.96 -4.07
CA MET A 43 -2.16 5.59 -3.57
C MET A 43 -3.58 5.02 -3.67
N PHE A 44 -4.60 5.79 -3.27
CA PHE A 44 -6.02 5.39 -3.42
C PHE A 44 -6.39 5.21 -4.88
N PHE A 45 -5.97 6.14 -5.75
CA PHE A 45 -6.17 6.02 -7.19
C PHE A 45 -5.54 4.75 -7.75
N PHE A 46 -4.27 4.45 -7.43
CA PHE A 46 -3.60 3.27 -7.95
C PHE A 46 -4.21 1.98 -7.44
N ALA A 47 -4.64 1.93 -6.18
CA ALA A 47 -5.34 0.78 -5.61
C ALA A 47 -6.70 0.53 -6.31
N TYR A 48 -7.48 1.58 -6.52
CA TYR A 48 -8.71 1.53 -7.30
C TYR A 48 -8.47 1.09 -8.75
N TYR A 49 -7.47 1.66 -9.41
CA TYR A 49 -7.12 1.34 -10.79
C TYR A 49 -6.64 -0.11 -10.93
N PHE A 50 -5.84 -0.59 -9.98
CA PHE A 50 -5.45 -1.98 -9.87
C PHE A 50 -6.69 -2.90 -9.78
N LEU A 51 -7.63 -2.58 -8.89
CA LEU A 51 -8.85 -3.35 -8.71
C LEU A 51 -9.70 -3.40 -9.99
N TYR A 52 -9.88 -2.25 -10.66
CA TYR A 52 -10.62 -2.16 -11.92
C TYR A 52 -10.04 -3.09 -12.99
N ILE A 53 -8.72 -2.99 -13.23
CA ILE A 53 -8.05 -3.82 -14.24
C ILE A 53 -8.13 -5.29 -13.85
N PHE A 54 -7.96 -5.64 -12.59
CA PHE A 54 -8.00 -7.02 -12.12
C PHE A 54 -9.36 -7.67 -12.34
N ILE A 55 -10.45 -6.92 -12.16
CA ILE A 55 -11.81 -7.43 -12.31
C ILE A 55 -12.25 -7.50 -13.78
N PHE A 56 -11.99 -6.45 -14.56
CA PHE A 56 -12.53 -6.33 -15.91
C PHE A 56 -11.56 -6.71 -17.03
N ASN A 57 -10.28 -6.95 -16.71
CA ASN A 57 -9.19 -7.22 -17.67
C ASN A 57 -9.10 -6.18 -18.82
N ASN A 58 -9.63 -4.98 -18.59
CA ASN A 58 -9.73 -3.91 -19.57
C ASN A 58 -9.14 -2.63 -19.00
N LYS A 59 -8.73 -1.72 -19.89
CA LYS A 59 -8.30 -0.37 -19.50
C LYS A 59 -9.48 0.40 -18.94
N LEU A 60 -9.19 1.28 -17.98
CA LEU A 60 -10.16 2.21 -17.43
C LEU A 60 -10.80 3.04 -18.56
N PRO A 61 -12.14 3.17 -18.64
CA PRO A 61 -12.78 3.95 -19.67
C PRO A 61 -12.35 5.42 -19.59
N ASN A 62 -12.25 6.07 -20.75
CA ASN A 62 -11.74 7.43 -20.85
C ASN A 62 -12.51 8.44 -19.96
N TRP A 63 -13.83 8.27 -19.80
CA TRP A 63 -14.64 9.16 -18.97
C TRP A 63 -14.25 9.10 -17.48
N GLN A 64 -14.03 7.91 -16.92
CA GLN A 64 -13.58 7.77 -15.53
C GLN A 64 -12.20 8.37 -15.34
N ARG A 65 -11.31 8.19 -16.33
CA ARG A 65 -9.96 8.77 -16.31
C ARG A 65 -10.01 10.30 -16.22
N TYR A 66 -10.88 10.95 -17.00
CA TYR A 66 -11.03 12.40 -16.95
C TYR A 66 -11.64 12.89 -15.63
N ILE A 67 -12.68 12.23 -15.11
CA ILE A 67 -13.29 12.60 -13.82
C ILE A 67 -12.26 12.52 -12.69
N ILE A 68 -11.50 11.42 -12.63
CA ILE A 68 -10.46 11.24 -11.62
C ILE A 68 -9.39 12.32 -11.77
N PHE A 69 -8.91 12.56 -12.99
CA PHE A 69 -7.89 13.58 -13.23
C PHE A 69 -8.38 14.97 -12.80
N ILE A 70 -9.60 15.35 -13.16
CA ILE A 70 -10.22 16.62 -12.76
C ILE A 70 -10.34 16.72 -11.24
N GLY A 71 -10.77 15.64 -10.57
CA GLY A 71 -10.87 15.60 -9.10
C GLY A 71 -9.51 15.69 -8.39
N MET A 72 -8.43 15.23 -9.03
CA MET A 72 -7.08 15.34 -8.47
C MET A 72 -6.41 16.69 -8.71
N ILE A 73 -6.86 17.50 -9.69
CA ILE A 73 -6.26 18.80 -10.00
C ILE A 73 -6.20 19.72 -8.77
N PRO A 74 -7.28 19.92 -7.97
CA PRO A 74 -7.19 20.79 -6.81
C PRO A 74 -6.18 20.30 -5.78
N VAL A 75 -6.09 18.99 -5.53
CA VAL A 75 -5.06 18.42 -4.64
C VAL A 75 -3.66 18.78 -5.14
N ILE A 76 -3.40 18.56 -6.43
CA ILE A 76 -2.10 18.88 -7.05
C ILE A 76 -1.78 20.37 -6.92
N LEU A 77 -2.74 21.25 -7.19
CA LEU A 77 -2.55 22.69 -7.08
C LEU A 77 -2.29 23.12 -5.63
N TYR A 78 -3.05 22.60 -4.67
CA TYR A 78 -2.88 22.93 -3.25
C TYR A 78 -1.52 22.46 -2.72
N THR A 79 -1.07 21.26 -3.11
CA THR A 79 0.26 20.75 -2.79
C THR A 79 1.35 21.63 -3.38
N LEU A 80 1.29 21.94 -4.68
CA LEU A 80 2.32 22.74 -5.37
C LEU A 80 2.39 24.19 -4.89
N LEU A 81 1.25 24.78 -4.52
CA LEU A 81 1.18 26.16 -4.03
C LEU A 81 1.47 26.27 -2.53
N GLY A 82 1.56 25.15 -1.80
CA GLY A 82 1.80 25.16 -0.36
C GLY A 82 0.66 25.73 0.50
N ILE A 83 -0.54 25.92 -0.06
CA ILE A 83 -1.65 26.63 0.61
C ILE A 83 -2.24 25.82 1.78
N HIS A 84 -2.07 24.51 1.75
CA HIS A 84 -2.58 23.58 2.76
C HIS A 84 -1.76 23.62 4.07
N LEU A 85 -0.52 24.13 4.06
CA LEU A 85 0.33 24.28 5.24
C LEU A 85 0.80 25.75 5.40
N PRO A 86 -0.05 26.65 5.92
CA PRO A 86 0.26 28.08 5.98
C PRO A 86 1.39 28.45 6.94
N LEU A 87 1.54 27.75 8.06
CA LEU A 87 2.59 28.03 9.07
C LEU A 87 3.22 26.74 9.60
N TYR A 88 4.39 26.91 10.22
CA TYR A 88 5.08 25.90 10.99
C TYR A 88 5.21 26.38 12.43
N ASP A 89 4.69 25.60 13.38
CA ASP A 89 4.80 25.91 14.79
C ASP A 89 6.08 25.31 15.37
N ALA A 90 7.04 26.18 15.73
CA ALA A 90 8.31 25.77 16.31
C ALA A 90 8.18 25.20 17.73
N ASN A 91 7.07 25.46 18.44
CA ASN A 91 6.86 24.94 19.79
C ASN A 91 6.42 23.48 19.76
N SER A 92 5.52 23.12 18.83
CA SER A 92 5.05 21.75 18.63
C SER A 92 5.87 20.97 17.59
N CYS A 93 6.80 21.64 16.91
CA CYS A 93 7.59 21.10 15.79
C CYS A 93 6.71 20.51 14.67
N ALA A 94 5.49 21.02 14.51
CA ALA A 94 4.49 20.50 13.59
C ALA A 94 4.05 21.58 12.59
N ALA A 95 3.60 21.14 11.41
CA ALA A 95 2.98 22.03 10.45
C ALA A 95 1.53 22.32 10.86
N THR A 96 1.10 23.57 10.77
CA THR A 96 -0.30 23.93 10.99
C THR A 96 -1.07 23.75 9.69
N GLU A 97 -2.14 22.98 9.71
CA GLU A 97 -2.92 22.65 8.52
C GLU A 97 -4.06 23.65 8.27
N ASN A 98 -4.34 23.92 7.00
CA ASN A 98 -5.53 24.67 6.61
C ASN A 98 -6.72 23.74 6.45
N GLU A 99 -7.57 23.70 7.48
CA GLU A 99 -8.72 22.79 7.62
C GLU A 99 -9.57 22.65 6.35
N LEU A 100 -9.90 23.75 5.67
CA LEU A 100 -10.73 23.72 4.46
C LEU A 100 -10.05 23.02 3.29
N VAL A 101 -8.73 23.17 3.18
CA VAL A 101 -7.93 22.64 2.08
C VAL A 101 -7.60 21.17 2.34
N THR A 102 -7.24 20.81 3.57
CA THR A 102 -6.91 19.44 3.97
C THR A 102 -8.14 18.51 3.93
N LYS A 103 -9.36 19.05 4.09
CA LYS A 103 -10.61 18.26 3.94
C LYS A 103 -10.84 17.74 2.52
N TYR A 104 -10.31 18.41 1.50
CA TYR A 104 -10.58 18.06 0.11
C TYR A 104 -9.98 16.69 -0.31
N PRO A 105 -8.69 16.39 -0.04
CA PRO A 105 -8.11 15.05 -0.22
C PRO A 105 -8.97 13.93 0.37
N TYR A 106 -9.44 14.08 1.61
CA TYR A 106 -10.28 13.07 2.27
C TYR A 106 -11.61 12.80 1.53
N ILE A 107 -12.23 13.82 0.93
CA ILE A 107 -13.42 13.64 0.11
C ILE A 107 -13.08 12.76 -1.11
N ILE A 108 -11.95 13.01 -1.76
CA ILE A 108 -11.50 12.23 -2.93
C ILE A 108 -11.17 10.79 -2.53
N GLU A 109 -10.50 10.58 -1.39
CA GLU A 109 -10.20 9.25 -0.85
C GLU A 109 -11.47 8.45 -0.54
N MET A 110 -12.47 9.09 0.09
CA MET A 110 -13.77 8.49 0.35
C MET A 110 -14.48 8.09 -0.95
N LEU A 111 -14.42 8.92 -1.99
CA LEU A 111 -14.96 8.57 -3.31
C LEU A 111 -14.27 7.34 -3.91
N PHE A 112 -12.96 7.16 -3.71
CA PHE A 112 -12.26 5.95 -4.16
C PHE A 112 -12.69 4.70 -3.39
N ILE A 113 -12.89 4.79 -2.07
CA ILE A 113 -13.42 3.68 -1.26
C ILE A 113 -14.82 3.28 -1.74
N ILE A 114 -15.71 4.25 -1.93
CA ILE A 114 -17.07 3.97 -2.43
C ILE A 114 -16.99 3.34 -3.82
N SER A 115 -16.15 3.89 -4.70
CA SER A 115 -15.99 3.38 -6.06
C SER A 115 -15.39 1.97 -6.11
N SER A 116 -14.50 1.61 -5.18
CA SER A 116 -13.94 0.26 -5.09
C SER A 116 -14.99 -0.77 -4.65
N ILE A 117 -15.89 -0.40 -3.72
CA ILE A 117 -17.03 -1.24 -3.32
C ILE A 117 -17.97 -1.45 -4.52
N LEU A 118 -18.35 -0.37 -5.20
CA LEU A 118 -19.26 -0.43 -6.34
C LEU A 118 -18.72 -1.33 -7.45
N ILE A 119 -17.44 -1.18 -7.81
CA ILE A 119 -16.78 -2.05 -8.80
C ILE A 119 -16.77 -3.51 -8.37
N THR A 120 -16.50 -3.78 -7.09
CA THR A 120 -16.49 -5.15 -6.57
C THR A 120 -17.87 -5.78 -6.71
N ILE A 121 -18.94 -5.04 -6.36
CA ILE A 121 -20.32 -5.50 -6.50
C ILE A 121 -20.68 -5.72 -7.98
N MET A 122 -20.33 -4.79 -8.87
CA MET A 122 -20.57 -4.93 -10.31
C MET A 122 -19.83 -6.14 -10.90
N GLY A 123 -18.55 -6.30 -10.56
CA GLY A 123 -17.73 -7.44 -10.98
C GLY A 123 -18.27 -8.77 -10.48
N TYR A 124 -18.75 -8.80 -9.23
CA TYR A 124 -19.36 -9.99 -8.64
C TYR A 124 -20.66 -10.39 -9.34
N ARG A 125 -21.54 -9.43 -9.63
CA ARG A 125 -22.81 -9.67 -10.34
C ARG A 125 -22.60 -10.12 -11.79
N ARG A 126 -21.58 -9.58 -12.46
CA ARG A 126 -21.26 -9.91 -13.86
C ARG A 126 -20.57 -11.26 -14.02
N SER A 127 -19.91 -11.75 -12.98
CA SER A 127 -19.18 -13.02 -13.02
C SER A 127 -20.14 -14.21 -13.02
N SER A 128 -20.06 -15.09 -14.02
CA SER A 128 -20.85 -16.32 -14.10
C SER A 128 -20.29 -17.44 -13.22
N ASN A 129 -18.97 -17.63 -13.24
CA ASN A 129 -18.31 -18.74 -12.56
C ASN A 129 -18.03 -18.42 -11.08
N LEU A 130 -18.26 -19.41 -10.20
CA LEU A 130 -17.97 -19.31 -8.76
C LEU A 130 -16.50 -18.98 -8.48
N VAL A 131 -15.58 -19.56 -9.25
CA VAL A 131 -14.15 -19.27 -9.14
C VAL A 131 -13.86 -17.79 -9.41
N THR A 132 -14.43 -17.22 -10.46
CA THR A 132 -14.25 -15.80 -10.80
C THR A 132 -14.88 -14.89 -9.73
N LYS A 133 -16.06 -15.26 -9.21
CA LYS A 133 -16.70 -14.55 -8.09
C LYS A 133 -15.81 -14.49 -6.85
N SER A 134 -15.20 -15.61 -6.47
CA SER A 134 -14.25 -15.64 -5.35
C SER A 134 -13.04 -14.74 -5.61
N LYS A 135 -12.46 -14.75 -6.83
CA LYS A 135 -11.33 -13.86 -7.17
C LYS A 135 -11.70 -12.38 -7.02
N VAL A 136 -12.86 -11.99 -7.54
CA VAL A 136 -13.36 -10.61 -7.46
C VAL A 136 -13.60 -10.22 -6.00
N LEU A 137 -14.25 -11.08 -5.21
CA LEU A 137 -14.57 -10.78 -3.82
C LEU A 137 -13.33 -10.66 -2.94
N LEU A 138 -12.37 -11.58 -3.09
CA LEU A 138 -11.10 -11.55 -2.34
C LEU A 138 -10.25 -10.32 -2.69
N SER A 139 -10.16 -9.96 -3.97
CA SER A 139 -9.38 -8.78 -4.40
C SER A 139 -10.05 -7.48 -3.96
N GLY A 140 -11.36 -7.38 -4.14
CA GLY A 140 -12.14 -6.22 -3.68
C GLY A 140 -12.08 -6.03 -2.18
N LEU A 141 -12.18 -7.12 -1.41
CA LEU A 141 -12.11 -7.07 0.05
C LEU A 141 -10.71 -6.68 0.54
N GLY A 142 -9.64 -7.20 -0.07
CA GLY A 142 -8.27 -6.79 0.24
C GLY A 142 -8.02 -5.30 -0.02
N VAL A 143 -8.45 -4.78 -1.18
CA VAL A 143 -8.31 -3.36 -1.52
C VAL A 143 -9.18 -2.49 -0.60
N PHE A 144 -10.43 -2.90 -0.34
CA PHE A 144 -11.33 -2.16 0.54
C PHE A 144 -10.78 -2.05 1.96
N LEU A 145 -10.29 -3.15 2.55
CA LEU A 145 -9.69 -3.14 3.88
C LEU A 145 -8.46 -2.24 3.92
N PHE A 146 -7.58 -2.34 2.93
CA PHE A 146 -6.40 -1.47 2.85
C PHE A 146 -6.76 0.01 2.85
N LEU A 147 -7.64 0.43 1.94
CA LEU A 147 -8.04 1.82 1.81
C LEU A 147 -8.79 2.32 3.05
N THR A 148 -9.65 1.49 3.64
CA THR A 148 -10.42 1.87 4.82
C THR A 148 -9.55 2.00 6.06
N PHE A 149 -8.62 1.06 6.29
CA PHE A 149 -7.68 1.16 7.42
C PHE A 149 -6.84 2.42 7.32
N PHE A 150 -6.27 2.66 6.14
CA PHE A 150 -5.46 3.84 5.89
C PHE A 150 -6.25 5.14 6.07
N PHE A 151 -7.41 5.25 5.40
CA PHE A 151 -8.32 6.41 5.52
C PHE A 151 -8.74 6.64 6.97
N SER A 152 -9.12 5.58 7.70
CA SER A 152 -9.59 5.72 9.07
C SER A 152 -8.50 6.25 10.01
N ALA A 153 -7.26 5.79 9.84
CA ALA A 153 -6.15 6.25 10.66
C ALA A 153 -5.83 7.73 10.40
N THR A 154 -5.67 8.13 9.14
CA THR A 154 -5.35 9.53 8.77
C THR A 154 -6.51 10.48 9.09
N PHE A 155 -7.76 10.07 8.85
CA PHE A 155 -8.93 10.88 9.16
C PHE A 155 -9.14 11.09 10.67
N VAL A 156 -8.93 10.05 11.48
CA VAL A 156 -9.01 10.16 12.95
C VAL A 156 -7.94 11.12 13.46
N VAL A 157 -6.73 11.06 12.91
CA VAL A 157 -5.63 11.96 13.26
C VAL A 157 -5.98 13.40 12.94
N SER A 158 -6.50 13.66 11.73
CA SER A 158 -6.93 15.00 11.32
C SER A 158 -7.99 15.61 12.25
N ILE A 159 -9.00 14.82 12.66
CA ILE A 159 -10.04 15.29 13.60
C ILE A 159 -9.47 15.51 15.01
N LEU A 160 -8.66 14.57 15.50
CA LEU A 160 -8.17 14.62 16.88
C LEU A 160 -7.11 15.71 17.06
N ALA A 161 -6.30 15.99 16.02
CA ALA A 161 -5.31 17.06 16.02
C ALA A 161 -5.96 18.44 16.18
N GLU A 162 -7.19 18.61 15.71
CA GLU A 162 -7.97 19.84 15.90
C GLU A 162 -8.49 20.00 17.34
N SER A 163 -8.72 18.88 18.04
CA SER A 163 -9.46 18.88 19.31
C SER A 163 -8.63 19.13 20.57
N ASP A 164 -7.29 19.20 20.50
CA ASP A 164 -6.36 19.26 21.65
C ASP A 164 -6.55 18.14 22.72
N MET A 165 -7.38 17.12 22.44
CA MET A 165 -7.82 16.11 23.40
C MET A 165 -6.76 15.04 23.69
N SER A 166 -5.63 15.01 22.98
CA SER A 166 -4.57 14.04 23.26
C SER A 166 -3.18 14.51 22.86
N THR A 167 -2.20 14.24 23.71
CA THR A 167 -0.79 14.60 23.52
C THR A 167 -0.07 13.71 22.50
N TYR A 168 -0.76 12.70 21.93
CA TYR A 168 -0.18 11.65 21.09
C TYR A 168 -1.10 11.24 19.93
N VAL A 169 -1.78 12.21 19.30
CA VAL A 169 -2.72 11.96 18.19
C VAL A 169 -2.06 11.20 17.04
N TYR A 170 -0.82 11.55 16.68
CA TYR A 170 -0.15 10.99 15.51
C TYR A 170 0.24 9.51 15.65
N ASN A 171 0.23 8.96 16.87
CA ASN A 171 0.43 7.52 17.07
C ASN A 171 -0.66 6.68 16.39
N TYR A 172 -1.84 7.25 16.14
CA TYR A 172 -2.92 6.56 15.45
C TYR A 172 -2.60 6.28 13.97
N GLU A 173 -1.71 7.05 13.33
CA GLU A 173 -1.32 6.86 11.92
C GLU A 173 -0.64 5.50 11.68
N ILE A 174 0.06 4.99 12.69
CA ILE A 174 0.73 3.67 12.64
C ILE A 174 -0.29 2.56 12.36
N TYR A 175 -1.53 2.69 12.85
CA TYR A 175 -2.57 1.70 12.57
C TYR A 175 -3.00 1.67 11.11
N GLY A 176 -2.88 2.80 10.39
CA GLY A 176 -3.15 2.88 8.96
C GLY A 176 -2.18 2.06 8.12
N LEU A 177 -0.93 1.92 8.57
CA LEU A 177 0.12 1.17 7.88
C LEU A 177 -0.18 -0.34 7.78
N PHE A 178 -1.02 -0.90 8.67
CA PHE A 178 -1.44 -2.31 8.60
C PHE A 178 -2.31 -2.64 7.38
N GLY A 179 -2.92 -1.63 6.75
CA GLY A 179 -3.74 -1.85 5.55
C GLY A 179 -2.95 -2.52 4.42
N MET A 180 -1.69 -2.14 4.22
CA MET A 180 -0.89 -2.66 3.10
C MET A 180 -0.50 -4.14 3.28
N PRO A 181 0.01 -4.59 4.45
CA PRO A 181 0.15 -6.01 4.76
C PRO A 181 -1.13 -6.82 4.52
N ILE A 182 -2.29 -6.29 4.93
CA ILE A 182 -3.58 -6.96 4.71
C ILE A 182 -3.83 -7.17 3.21
N LEU A 183 -3.69 -6.11 2.39
CA LEU A 183 -3.81 -6.23 0.93
C LEU A 183 -2.86 -7.29 0.35
N LEU A 184 -1.59 -7.28 0.78
CA LEU A 184 -0.60 -8.23 0.30
C LEU A 184 -0.93 -9.67 0.67
N VAL A 185 -1.53 -9.93 1.83
CA VAL A 185 -2.01 -11.27 2.23
C VAL A 185 -3.12 -11.74 1.29
N TYR A 186 -4.13 -10.91 1.03
CA TYR A 186 -5.22 -11.24 0.09
C TYR A 186 -4.69 -11.51 -1.33
N LEU A 187 -3.74 -10.70 -1.80
CA LEU A 187 -3.11 -10.89 -3.10
C LEU A 187 -2.23 -12.14 -3.16
N GLY A 188 -1.46 -12.41 -2.11
CA GLY A 188 -0.66 -13.64 -1.99
C GLY A 188 -1.56 -14.87 -2.08
N TYR A 189 -2.69 -14.87 -1.36
CA TYR A 189 -3.68 -15.93 -1.46
C TYR A 189 -4.25 -16.07 -2.88
N LEU A 190 -4.57 -14.95 -3.54
CA LEU A 190 -5.07 -14.95 -4.92
C LEU A 190 -4.06 -15.52 -5.92
N ILE A 191 -2.78 -15.16 -5.79
CA ILE A 191 -1.72 -15.67 -6.65
C ILE A 191 -1.58 -17.19 -6.48
N VAL A 192 -1.47 -17.66 -5.24
CA VAL A 192 -1.22 -19.08 -4.94
C VAL A 192 -2.43 -19.95 -5.28
N ARG A 193 -3.64 -19.56 -4.86
CA ARG A 193 -4.84 -20.39 -5.01
C ARG A 193 -5.42 -20.35 -6.42
N PHE A 194 -5.34 -19.20 -7.08
CA PHE A 194 -6.06 -18.97 -8.34
C PHE A 194 -5.16 -18.77 -9.56
N ASN A 195 -3.84 -18.93 -9.41
CA ASN A 195 -2.82 -18.65 -10.43
C ASN A 195 -3.12 -17.33 -11.15
N ALA A 196 -3.61 -16.32 -10.42
CA ALA A 196 -4.13 -15.08 -11.01
C ALA A 196 -3.04 -14.30 -11.76
N PHE A 197 -1.78 -14.64 -11.50
CA PHE A 197 -0.62 -14.18 -12.23
C PHE A 197 0.26 -15.42 -12.49
N ASN A 198 0.73 -15.62 -13.72
CA ASN A 198 1.71 -16.66 -14.09
C ASN A 198 3.09 -16.34 -13.47
N ILE A 199 3.14 -16.26 -12.15
CA ILE A 199 4.25 -15.73 -11.37
C ILE A 199 4.54 -16.68 -10.19
N LYS A 200 4.42 -18.00 -10.42
CA LYS A 200 4.71 -19.04 -9.41
C LYS A 200 6.09 -18.83 -8.75
N LEU A 201 7.04 -18.21 -9.48
CA LEU A 201 8.38 -17.92 -8.98
C LEU A 201 8.49 -16.62 -8.16
N ALA A 202 7.80 -15.53 -8.54
CA ALA A 202 8.06 -14.24 -7.90
C ALA A 202 7.36 -14.07 -6.54
N THR A 203 6.35 -14.88 -6.21
CA THR A 203 5.75 -14.87 -4.86
C THR A 203 6.72 -15.40 -3.82
N ALA A 204 7.37 -16.54 -4.08
CA ALA A 204 8.36 -17.11 -3.15
C ALA A 204 9.57 -16.17 -3.00
N GLN A 205 10.00 -15.52 -4.08
CA GLN A 205 11.04 -14.51 -4.04
C GLN A 205 10.63 -13.29 -3.22
N ALA A 206 9.47 -12.70 -3.51
CA ALA A 206 8.97 -11.52 -2.79
C ALA A 206 8.78 -11.79 -1.30
N LEU A 207 8.31 -12.99 -0.93
CA LEU A 207 8.15 -13.40 0.48
C LEU A 207 9.50 -13.43 1.19
N VAL A 208 10.50 -14.09 0.60
CA VAL A 208 11.86 -14.18 1.17
C VAL A 208 12.53 -12.81 1.25
N PHE A 209 12.40 -11.98 0.19
CA PHE A 209 12.94 -10.63 0.20
C PHE A 209 12.26 -9.74 1.25
N GLY A 210 10.93 -9.84 1.42
CA GLY A 210 10.20 -9.10 2.45
C GLY A 210 10.61 -9.51 3.86
N LEU A 211 10.75 -10.81 4.11
CA LEU A 211 11.25 -11.35 5.39
C LEU A 211 12.67 -10.85 5.68
N MET A 212 13.55 -10.89 4.69
CA MET A 212 14.90 -10.36 4.80
C MET A 212 14.91 -8.85 5.07
N ALA A 213 14.08 -8.07 4.38
CA ALA A 213 13.98 -6.64 4.60
C ALA A 213 13.50 -6.31 6.03
N LEU A 214 12.51 -7.04 6.55
CA LEU A 214 12.00 -6.87 7.91
C LEU A 214 13.05 -7.20 8.97
N ILE A 215 13.74 -8.34 8.83
CA ILE A 215 14.81 -8.73 9.78
C ILE A 215 15.98 -7.75 9.66
N GLY A 216 16.31 -7.32 8.44
CA GLY A 216 17.35 -6.31 8.21
C GLY A 216 17.03 -4.96 8.85
N ALA A 217 15.78 -4.52 8.79
CA ALA A 217 15.33 -3.30 9.45
C ALA A 217 15.49 -3.38 10.99
N GLN A 218 15.26 -4.55 11.59
CA GLN A 218 15.46 -4.75 13.04
C GLN A 218 16.92 -4.53 13.47
N VAL A 219 17.90 -4.82 12.61
CA VAL A 219 19.33 -4.60 12.92
C VAL A 219 19.63 -3.11 13.21
N PHE A 220 18.91 -2.20 12.54
CA PHE A 220 19.09 -0.75 12.71
C PHE A 220 18.43 -0.19 13.97
N PHE A 221 17.38 -0.84 14.48
CA PHE A 221 16.58 -0.35 15.61
C PHE A 221 16.98 -0.95 16.96
N VAL A 222 17.50 -2.18 17.00
CA VAL A 222 17.82 -2.86 18.26
C VAL A 222 19.02 -2.18 18.94
N GLU A 223 18.89 -1.75 20.19
CA GLU A 223 19.98 -1.03 20.88
C GLU A 223 20.96 -1.97 21.63
N SER A 224 20.45 -3.05 22.23
CA SER A 224 21.26 -4.00 23.01
C SER A 224 22.20 -4.82 22.12
N THR A 225 23.49 -4.88 22.47
CA THR A 225 24.51 -5.66 21.75
C THR A 225 24.13 -7.15 21.64
N THR A 226 23.59 -7.74 22.70
CA THR A 226 23.14 -9.14 22.71
C THR A 226 22.01 -9.36 21.70
N ASN A 227 21.04 -8.44 21.67
CA ASN A 227 19.91 -8.52 20.76
C ASN A 227 20.34 -8.27 19.31
N LYS A 228 21.29 -7.34 19.06
CA LYS A 228 21.86 -7.09 17.73
C LYS A 228 22.51 -8.34 17.17
N VAL A 229 23.32 -9.04 17.97
CA VAL A 229 23.97 -10.30 17.57
C VAL A 229 22.93 -11.36 17.24
N LEU A 230 21.88 -11.48 18.07
CA LEU A 230 20.82 -12.46 17.86
C LEU A 230 20.02 -12.20 16.56
N VAL A 231 19.69 -10.94 16.28
CA VAL A 231 19.03 -10.52 15.04
C VAL A 231 19.92 -10.77 13.83
N LEU A 232 21.22 -10.51 13.93
CA LEU A 232 22.17 -10.71 12.83
C LEU A 232 22.35 -12.19 12.50
N ILE A 233 22.42 -13.07 13.51
CA ILE A 233 22.40 -14.52 13.32
C ILE A 233 21.09 -14.96 12.65
N THR A 234 19.95 -14.43 13.13
CA THR A 234 18.62 -14.72 12.56
C THR A 234 18.56 -14.29 11.10
N PHE A 235 19.09 -13.12 10.75
CA PHE A 235 19.17 -12.62 9.39
C PHE A 235 19.96 -13.56 8.47
N VAL A 236 21.12 -14.06 8.92
CA VAL A 236 21.94 -15.01 8.15
C VAL A 236 21.20 -16.33 7.95
N ILE A 237 20.63 -16.90 9.01
CA ILE A 237 19.89 -18.18 8.95
C ILE A 237 18.67 -18.06 8.04
N SER A 238 17.87 -17.01 8.21
CA SER A 238 16.70 -16.74 7.37
C SER A 238 17.10 -16.47 5.92
N GLY A 239 18.23 -15.82 5.66
CA GLY A 239 18.75 -15.58 4.32
C GLY A 239 19.15 -16.88 3.61
N ILE A 240 19.88 -17.76 4.31
CA ILE A 240 20.26 -19.08 3.78
C ILE A 240 19.00 -19.92 3.53
N GLY A 241 18.11 -20.02 4.53
CA GLY A 241 16.86 -20.77 4.40
C GLY A 241 15.97 -20.25 3.27
N GLY A 242 15.85 -18.93 3.16
CA GLY A 242 15.10 -18.27 2.09
C GLY A 242 15.67 -18.55 0.71
N TYR A 243 17.00 -18.52 0.55
CA TYR A 243 17.66 -18.89 -0.71
C TYR A 243 17.34 -20.33 -1.12
N TYR A 244 17.43 -21.28 -0.19
CA TYR A 244 17.08 -22.68 -0.46
C TYR A 244 15.60 -22.86 -0.81
N LEU A 245 14.71 -22.15 -0.13
CA LEU A 245 13.27 -22.20 -0.40
C LEU A 245 12.95 -21.71 -1.80
N VAL A 246 13.50 -20.56 -2.23
CA VAL A 246 13.34 -20.04 -3.59
C VAL A 246 13.88 -21.03 -4.62
N ARG A 247 15.05 -21.62 -4.37
CA ARG A 247 15.65 -22.61 -5.26
C ARG A 247 14.80 -23.88 -5.36
N SER A 248 14.23 -24.33 -4.25
CA SER A 248 13.34 -25.49 -4.19
C SER A 248 12.07 -25.26 -5.01
N VAL A 249 11.40 -24.12 -4.79
CA VAL A 249 10.20 -23.73 -5.54
C VAL A 249 10.50 -23.62 -7.03
N LYS A 250 11.64 -23.03 -7.42
CA LYS A 250 12.07 -22.97 -8.82
C LYS A 250 12.23 -24.36 -9.44
N ARG A 251 12.75 -25.32 -8.69
CA ARG A 251 12.92 -26.71 -9.14
C ARG A 251 11.58 -27.42 -9.30
N GLU A 252 10.66 -27.26 -8.34
CA GLU A 252 9.33 -27.86 -8.38
C GLU A 252 8.51 -27.34 -9.57
N ILE A 253 8.56 -26.03 -9.83
CA ILE A 253 7.87 -25.42 -10.98
C ILE A 253 8.39 -26.01 -12.29
N LYS A 254 9.71 -26.10 -12.46
CA LYS A 254 10.32 -26.65 -13.67
C LYS A 254 9.93 -28.11 -13.90
N GLN A 255 9.89 -28.91 -12.82
CA GLN A 255 9.47 -30.31 -12.90
C GLN A 255 7.99 -30.45 -13.28
N ARG A 256 7.10 -29.63 -12.73
CA ARG A 256 5.67 -29.63 -13.10
C ARG A 256 5.46 -29.21 -14.56
N GLU A 257 6.19 -28.21 -15.05
CA GLU A 257 6.12 -27.76 -16.45
C GLU A 257 6.61 -28.83 -17.43
N GLU A 258 7.67 -29.57 -17.07
CA GLU A 258 8.16 -30.69 -17.88
C GLU A 258 7.12 -31.84 -17.95
N ILE A 259 6.47 -32.16 -16.83
CA ILE A 259 5.39 -33.17 -16.76
C ILE A 259 4.18 -32.75 -17.60
N GLU A 260 3.74 -31.49 -17.51
CA GLU A 260 2.63 -30.97 -18.32
C GLU A 260 2.92 -31.05 -19.83
N LYS A 261 4.15 -30.71 -20.26
CA LYS A 261 4.56 -30.83 -21.66
C LYS A 261 4.59 -32.27 -22.16
N LEU A 262 5.05 -33.20 -21.32
CA LEU A 262 5.08 -34.63 -21.65
C LEU A 262 3.67 -35.20 -21.76
N ALA A 263 2.74 -34.80 -20.87
CA ALA A 263 1.35 -35.24 -20.91
C ALA A 263 0.63 -34.77 -22.19
N VAL A 264 0.87 -33.53 -22.63
CA VAL A 264 0.28 -32.98 -23.87
C VAL A 264 0.84 -33.65 -25.13
N ASN A 265 2.10 -34.09 -25.12
CA ASN A 265 2.70 -34.78 -26.27
C ASN A 265 2.31 -36.27 -26.38
N LEU A 266 1.60 -36.81 -25.38
CA LEU A 266 1.14 -38.20 -25.33
C LEU A 266 -0.35 -38.37 -25.70
N GLU A 267 -1.11 -37.26 -25.81
CA GLU A 267 -2.45 -37.19 -26.42
C GLU A 267 -2.37 -36.86 -27.92
#